data_AF-A0A4J1TKW0-F1
#
_entry.id   AF-A0A4J1TKW0-F1
#
_cell.length_a   1.000
_cell.length_b   1.000
_cell.length_c   1.000
_cell.angle_alpha   90.00
_cell.angle_beta   90.00
_cell.angle_gamma   90.00
#
_symmetry.space_group_name_H-M   'P 1'
#
loop_
_entity.id
_entity.type
_entity.pdbx_description
1 polymer ?
#
loop_
_entity_poly.entity_id
_entity_poly.type
_entity_poly.pdbx_seq_one_letter_code
_entity_poly.pdbx_strand_id
1 'polypeptide(L)'
;MTPEEIYLTERLDVQIAHFLKKSVQHRRRYKVLKITEIVAGFLIAVFCAIPMPGDRYRLISVALSSLGLLCEGIINLYNAKENWISYQKTAQLLEKEKFLYQCQTEKYAGKTKAFALFVKTCEGLISEEINQWESIQSKEVAASADAPVKKE
;
A
#
# COMPACT_ATOMS: atom_id res chain seq x y z
N MET A 1 -31.48 11.52 13.58
CA MET A 1 -30.07 11.61 13.15
C MET A 1 -29.82 13.00 12.62
N THR A 2 -28.87 13.72 13.19
CA THR A 2 -28.45 15.01 12.65
C THR A 2 -27.67 14.79 11.34
N PRO A 3 -27.60 15.78 10.43
CA PRO A 3 -26.77 15.69 9.22
C PRO A 3 -25.30 15.38 9.55
N GLU A 4 -24.84 15.80 10.74
CA GLU A 4 -23.49 15.56 11.24
C GLU A 4 -23.26 14.07 11.58
N GLU A 5 -24.21 13.44 12.27
CA GLU A 5 -24.16 12.02 12.61
C GLU A 5 -24.15 11.15 11.34
N ILE A 6 -25.00 11.47 10.36
CA ILE A 6 -25.07 10.74 9.09
C ILE A 6 -23.72 10.77 8.37
N TYR A 7 -23.08 11.94 8.30
CA TYR A 7 -21.77 12.08 7.66
C TYR A 7 -20.69 11.27 8.40
N LEU A 8 -20.66 11.32 9.73
CA LEU A 8 -19.67 10.59 10.52
C LEU A 8 -19.81 9.07 10.35
N THR A 9 -21.03 8.53 10.41
CA THR A 9 -21.25 7.08 10.40
C THR A 9 -21.31 6.49 9.00
N GLU A 10 -22.03 7.13 8.07
CA GLU A 10 -22.27 6.53 6.75
C GLU A 10 -21.17 6.85 5.74
N ARG A 11 -20.49 8.00 5.89
CA ARG A 11 -19.44 8.42 4.96
C ARG A 11 -18.05 8.17 5.54
N LEU A 12 -17.74 8.77 6.68
CA LEU A 12 -16.37 8.77 7.19
C LEU A 12 -15.94 7.40 7.73
N ASP A 13 -16.73 6.78 8.59
CA ASP A 13 -16.39 5.47 9.17
C ASP A 13 -16.30 4.36 8.11
N VAL A 14 -17.20 4.41 7.12
CA VAL A 14 -17.15 3.49 5.96
C VAL A 14 -15.85 3.67 5.17
N GLN A 15 -15.42 4.91 4.94
CA GLN A 15 -14.16 5.18 4.25
C GLN A 15 -12.93 4.73 5.05
N ILE A 16 -12.89 5.04 6.35
CA ILE A 16 -11.80 4.59 7.24
C ILE A 16 -11.71 3.06 7.21
N ALA A 17 -12.84 2.36 7.34
CA ALA A 17 -12.88 0.91 7.27
C ALA A 17 -12.42 0.37 5.90
N HIS A 18 -12.81 1.03 4.82
CA HIS A 18 -12.37 0.68 3.47
C HIS A 18 -10.85 0.81 3.32
N PHE A 19 -10.27 1.93 3.73
CA PHE A 19 -8.82 2.17 3.68
C PHE A 19 -8.06 1.16 4.55
N LEU A 20 -8.52 0.92 5.77
CA LEU A 20 -7.91 -0.09 6.66
C LEU A 20 -7.97 -1.49 6.04
N LYS A 21 -9.11 -1.92 5.50
CA LYS A 21 -9.25 -3.23 4.84
C LYS A 21 -8.30 -3.37 3.65
N LYS A 22 -8.20 -2.33 2.81
CA LYS A 22 -7.30 -2.30 1.65
C LYS A 22 -5.84 -2.36 2.09
N SER A 23 -5.46 -1.60 3.12
CA SER A 23 -4.13 -1.60 3.73
C SER A 23 -3.69 -3.01 4.17
N VAL A 24 -4.57 -3.76 4.85
CA VAL A 24 -4.30 -5.13 5.33
C VAL A 24 -4.09 -6.09 4.16
N GLN A 25 -4.87 -5.96 3.09
CA GLN A 25 -4.75 -6.80 1.90
C GLN A 25 -3.38 -6.61 1.21
N HIS A 26 -2.96 -5.35 1.01
CA HIS A 26 -1.64 -5.04 0.42
C HIS A 26 -0.50 -5.52 1.32
N ARG A 27 -0.61 -5.31 2.64
CA ARG A 27 0.36 -5.82 3.62
C ARG A 27 0.51 -7.33 3.56
N ARG A 28 -0.60 -8.08 3.46
CA ARG A 28 -0.57 -9.55 3.41
C ARG A 28 0.09 -10.04 2.13
N ARG A 29 -0.24 -9.47 0.97
CA ARG A 29 0.38 -9.82 -0.31
C ARG A 29 1.88 -9.55 -0.31
N TYR A 30 2.29 -8.37 0.16
CA TYR A 30 3.71 -8.02 0.29
C TYR A 30 4.45 -9.00 1.20
N LYS A 31 3.90 -9.31 2.38
CA LYS A 31 4.53 -10.27 3.31
C LYS A 31 4.67 -11.65 2.70
N VAL A 32 3.65 -12.16 2.01
CA VAL A 32 3.72 -13.49 1.38
C VAL A 32 4.82 -13.53 0.33
N LEU A 33 4.87 -12.55 -0.58
CA LEU A 33 5.90 -12.46 -1.62
C LEU A 33 7.31 -12.34 -1.03
N LYS A 34 7.50 -11.52 0.01
CA LYS A 34 8.81 -11.35 0.64
C LYS A 34 9.25 -12.58 1.42
N ILE A 35 8.32 -13.27 2.09
CA ILE A 35 8.63 -14.53 2.77
C ILE A 35 9.03 -15.59 1.75
N THR A 36 8.33 -15.72 0.61
CA THR A 36 8.69 -16.69 -0.43
C THR A 36 10.07 -16.43 -1.01
N GLU A 37 10.45 -15.17 -1.19
CA GLU A 37 11.77 -14.77 -1.65
C GLU A 37 12.87 -15.12 -0.63
N ILE A 38 12.66 -14.82 0.65
CA ILE A 38 13.61 -15.16 1.72
C ILE A 38 13.80 -16.68 1.83
N VAL A 39 12.70 -17.44 1.76
CA VAL A 39 12.74 -18.90 1.78
C VAL A 39 13.49 -19.44 0.56
N ALA A 40 13.28 -18.85 -0.62
CA ALA A 40 14.01 -19.24 -1.82
C ALA A 40 15.52 -18.97 -1.68
N GLY A 41 15.91 -17.79 -1.17
CA GLY A 41 17.31 -17.46 -0.89
C GLY A 41 17.97 -18.41 0.11
N PHE A 42 17.26 -18.76 1.18
CA PHE A 42 17.72 -19.74 2.16
C PHE A 42 17.92 -21.12 1.55
N LEU A 43 16.96 -21.60 0.74
CA LEU A 43 17.06 -22.90 0.06
C LEU A 43 18.26 -22.93 -0.90
N ILE A 44 18.55 -21.86 -1.63
CA ILE A 44 19.75 -21.77 -2.48
C ILE A 44 21.01 -21.98 -1.64
N ALA A 45 21.13 -21.32 -0.49
CA ALA A 45 22.28 -21.46 0.40
C ALA A 45 22.43 -22.89 0.95
N VAL A 46 21.31 -23.53 1.34
CA VAL A 46 21.31 -24.92 1.82
C VAL A 46 21.76 -25.90 0.72
N PHE A 47 21.23 -25.76 -0.50
CA PHE A 47 21.62 -26.61 -1.62
C PHE A 47 23.07 -26.37 -2.07
N CYS A 48 23.60 -25.17 -1.88
CA CYS A 48 25.01 -24.86 -2.16
C CYS A 48 25.97 -25.56 -1.17
N ALA A 49 25.55 -25.73 0.08
CA ALA A 49 26.38 -26.33 1.14
C ALA A 49 26.47 -27.87 1.06
N ILE A 50 25.51 -28.54 0.43
CA ILE A 50 25.47 -30.01 0.33
C ILE A 50 26.13 -30.45 -0.98
N PRO A 51 27.25 -31.20 -0.94
CA PRO A 51 27.88 -31.71 -2.16
C PRO A 51 27.01 -32.82 -2.77
N MET A 52 26.18 -32.46 -3.76
CA MET A 52 25.39 -33.41 -4.54
C MET A 52 26.10 -33.78 -5.86
N PRO A 53 26.16 -35.07 -6.23
CA PRO A 53 26.68 -35.49 -7.53
C PRO A 53 25.69 -35.19 -8.68
N GLY A 54 26.17 -34.51 -9.72
CA GLY A 54 25.48 -34.28 -11.01
C GLY A 54 24.98 -32.85 -11.24
N ASP A 55 24.70 -32.48 -12.49
CA ASP A 55 24.31 -31.10 -12.92
C ASP A 55 22.97 -30.58 -12.38
N ARG A 56 22.22 -31.40 -11.63
CA ARG A 56 20.88 -31.07 -11.13
C ARG A 56 20.88 -29.89 -10.17
N TYR A 57 21.96 -29.69 -9.39
CA TYR A 57 22.06 -28.55 -8.46
C TYR A 57 22.07 -27.20 -9.21
N ARG A 58 22.69 -27.16 -10.40
CA ARG A 58 22.79 -25.95 -11.22
C ARG A 58 21.44 -25.53 -11.78
N LEU A 59 20.60 -26.48 -12.17
CA LEU A 59 19.23 -26.21 -12.61
C LEU A 59 18.36 -25.69 -11.46
N ILE A 60 18.49 -26.29 -10.27
CA ILE A 60 17.73 -25.90 -9.08
C ILE A 60 18.14 -24.50 -8.62
N SER A 61 19.43 -24.19 -8.55
CA SER A 61 19.91 -22.88 -8.10
C SER A 61 19.49 -21.75 -9.06
N VAL A 62 19.55 -21.99 -10.37
CA VAL A 62 19.07 -21.04 -11.38
C VAL A 62 17.56 -20.82 -11.25
N ALA A 63 16.77 -21.89 -11.12
CA ALA A 63 15.33 -21.79 -10.96
C ALA A 63 14.91 -20.99 -9.71
N LEU A 64 15.52 -21.29 -8.55
CA LEU A 64 15.24 -20.53 -7.32
C LEU A 64 15.70 -19.07 -7.41
N SER A 65 16.84 -18.80 -8.04
CA SER A 65 17.36 -17.43 -8.20
C SER A 65 16.45 -16.61 -9.13
N SER A 66 15.99 -17.20 -10.23
CA SER A 66 15.03 -16.55 -11.13
C SER A 66 13.68 -16.29 -10.44
N LEU A 67 13.22 -17.22 -9.60
CA LEU A 67 11.99 -17.04 -8.83
C LEU A 67 12.11 -15.89 -7.84
N GLY A 68 13.24 -15.78 -7.13
CA GLY A 68 13.51 -14.66 -6.22
C GLY A 68 13.51 -13.31 -6.95
N LEU A 69 14.17 -13.21 -8.10
CA LEU A 69 14.18 -12.00 -8.93
C LEU A 69 12.79 -11.63 -9.45
N LEU A 70 12.00 -12.62 -9.88
CA LEU A 70 10.61 -12.39 -10.29
C LEU A 70 9.76 -11.87 -9.12
N CYS A 71 9.89 -12.45 -7.93
CA CYS A 71 9.19 -11.98 -6.74
C CYS A 71 9.57 -10.54 -6.39
N GLU A 72 10.86 -10.19 -6.40
CA GLU A 72 11.33 -8.83 -6.13
C GLU A 72 10.85 -7.85 -7.20
N GLY A 73 10.84 -8.26 -8.46
CA GLY A 73 10.27 -7.48 -9.57
C GLY A 73 8.78 -7.19 -9.36
N ILE A 74 7.99 -8.18 -8.95
CA ILE A 74 6.56 -8.00 -8.65
C ILE A 74 6.36 -7.09 -7.44
N ILE A 75 7.19 -7.23 -6.40
CA ILE A 75 7.13 -6.38 -5.20
C ILE A 75 7.39 -4.92 -5.55
N ASN A 76 8.43 -4.66 -6.35
CA ASN A 76 8.81 -3.32 -6.78
C ASN A 76 7.80 -2.74 -7.77
N LEU A 77 7.26 -3.53 -8.70
CA LEU A 77 6.27 -3.07 -9.67
C LEU A 77 4.99 -2.56 -9.00
N TYR A 78 4.51 -3.26 -7.97
CA TYR A 78 3.27 -2.88 -7.31
C TYR A 78 3.44 -1.83 -6.20
N ASN A 79 4.67 -1.40 -5.90
CA ASN A 79 5.01 -0.54 -4.77
C ASN A 79 4.19 -0.89 -3.50
N ALA A 80 3.97 -2.19 -3.28
CA ALA A 80 2.91 -2.67 -2.39
C ALA A 80 3.11 -2.22 -0.93
N LYS A 81 4.37 -1.95 -0.57
CA LYS A 81 4.77 -1.39 0.72
C LYS A 81 4.36 0.07 0.87
N GLU A 82 4.68 0.93 -0.09
CA GLU A 82 4.34 2.35 -0.05
C GLU A 82 2.83 2.54 -0.05
N ASN A 83 2.16 1.79 -0.91
CA ASN A 83 0.71 1.72 -1.03
C ASN A 83 0.02 1.35 0.30
N TRP A 84 0.53 0.33 1.00
CA TRP A 84 0.02 -0.03 2.33
C TRP A 84 0.23 1.08 3.36
N ILE A 85 1.42 1.71 3.38
CA ILE A 85 1.76 2.77 4.35
C ILE A 85 0.91 4.02 4.10
N SER A 86 0.70 4.41 2.84
CA SER A 86 -0.12 5.57 2.47
C SER A 86 -1.56 5.41 2.98
N TYR A 87 -2.20 4.27 2.67
CA TYR A 87 -3.55 3.99 3.13
C TYR A 87 -3.70 3.99 4.66
N GLN A 88 -2.71 3.45 5.38
CA GLN A 88 -2.74 3.46 6.84
C GLN A 88 -2.57 4.87 7.40
N LYS A 89 -1.69 5.69 6.81
CA LYS A 89 -1.50 7.08 7.21
C LYS A 89 -2.77 7.89 7.00
N THR A 90 -3.41 7.75 5.84
CA THR A 90 -4.65 8.47 5.51
C THR A 90 -5.80 8.05 6.42
N ALA A 91 -5.94 6.77 6.75
CA ALA A 91 -6.90 6.29 7.75
C ALA A 91 -6.64 6.89 9.14
N GLN A 92 -5.38 6.92 9.60
CA GLN A 92 -5.01 7.51 10.89
C GLN A 92 -5.24 9.03 10.93
N LEU A 93 -5.02 9.74 9.83
CA LEU A 93 -5.31 11.17 9.73
C LEU A 93 -6.81 11.46 9.81
N LEU A 94 -7.64 10.68 9.12
CA LEU A 94 -9.10 10.79 9.18
C LEU A 94 -9.62 10.50 10.59
N GLU A 95 -9.09 9.46 11.25
CA GLU A 95 -9.43 9.13 12.63
C GLU A 95 -9.01 10.24 13.62
N LYS A 96 -7.80 10.79 13.45
CA LYS A 96 -7.33 11.93 14.24
C LYS A 96 -8.25 13.15 14.07
N GLU A 97 -8.60 13.52 12.84
CA GLU A 97 -9.49 14.65 12.57
C GLU A 97 -10.89 14.41 13.18
N LYS A 98 -11.40 13.16 13.15
CA LYS A 98 -12.66 12.78 13.82
C LYS A 98 -12.58 13.05 15.33
N PHE A 99 -11.52 12.60 16.00
CA PHE A 99 -11.34 12.86 17.43
C PHE A 99 -11.20 14.35 17.75
N LEU A 100 -10.47 15.12 16.94
CA LEU A 100 -10.30 16.56 17.14
C LEU A 100 -11.65 17.31 17.06
N TYR A 101 -12.50 16.94 16.09
CA TYR A 101 -13.84 17.51 15.94
C TYR A 101 -14.77 17.12 17.11
N GLN A 102 -14.78 15.84 17.51
CA GLN A 102 -15.59 15.36 18.63
C GLN A 102 -15.21 16.00 19.96
N CYS A 103 -13.92 16.20 20.21
CA CYS A 103 -13.43 16.87 21.43
C CYS A 103 -13.53 18.40 21.35
N GLN A 104 -13.98 18.98 20.22
CA GLN A 104 -14.02 20.44 20.00
C GLN A 104 -12.65 21.10 20.26
N THR A 105 -11.57 20.46 19.84
CA THR A 105 -10.19 20.91 20.08
C THR A 105 -9.53 21.46 18.82
N GLU A 106 -8.39 22.14 18.99
CA GLU A 106 -7.61 22.77 17.93
C GLU A 106 -8.46 23.65 16.97
N LYS A 107 -8.62 23.20 15.72
CA LYS A 107 -9.20 23.93 14.60
C LYS A 107 -10.71 24.09 14.72
N TYR A 108 -11.33 23.34 15.62
CA TYR A 108 -12.77 23.23 15.84
C TYR A 108 -13.26 23.97 17.09
N ALA A 109 -12.36 24.33 18.00
CA ALA A 109 -12.71 25.04 19.23
C ALA A 109 -13.32 26.42 18.95
N GLY A 110 -14.51 26.68 19.49
CA GLY A 110 -15.16 28.00 19.45
C GLY A 110 -15.64 28.48 18.07
N LYS A 111 -15.69 27.61 17.06
CA LYS A 111 -16.15 27.98 15.71
C LYS A 111 -17.62 27.64 15.45
N THR A 112 -18.38 28.63 15.00
CA THR A 112 -19.79 28.50 14.59
C THR A 112 -19.99 27.59 13.36
N LYS A 113 -18.93 27.33 12.58
CA LYS A 113 -18.93 26.45 11.39
C LYS A 113 -17.93 25.31 11.51
N ALA A 114 -17.75 24.75 12.71
CA ALA A 114 -16.80 23.65 12.96
C ALA A 114 -17.07 22.44 12.05
N PHE A 115 -18.34 22.06 11.84
CA PHE A 115 -18.72 20.93 10.99
C PHE A 115 -18.33 21.12 9.51
N ALA A 116 -18.60 22.30 8.94
CA ALA A 116 -18.25 22.58 7.54
C ALA A 116 -16.73 22.56 7.31
N LEU A 117 -15.95 23.04 8.29
CA LEU A 117 -14.49 22.96 8.26
C LEU A 117 -14.01 21.50 8.30
N PHE A 118 -14.61 20.69 9.17
CA PHE A 118 -14.29 19.28 9.33
C PHE A 118 -14.53 18.48 8.05
N VAL A 119 -15.72 18.65 7.44
CA VAL A 119 -16.06 18.00 6.16
C VAL A 119 -15.06 18.40 5.07
N LYS A 120 -14.75 19.70 4.96
CA LYS A 120 -13.78 20.19 3.97
C LYS A 120 -12.39 19.60 4.16
N THR A 121 -11.93 19.48 5.41
CA THR A 121 -10.62 18.87 5.72
C THR A 121 -10.61 17.38 5.40
N CYS A 122 -11.67 16.64 5.76
CA CYS A 122 -11.78 15.21 5.46
C CYS A 122 -11.82 14.93 3.96
N GLU A 123 -12.72 15.57 3.22
CA GLU A 123 -12.83 15.39 1.76
C GLU A 123 -11.57 15.90 1.03
N GLY A 124 -10.88 16.90 1.60
CA GLY A 124 -9.57 17.33 1.11
C GLY A 124 -8.50 16.23 1.22
N LEU A 125 -8.38 15.57 2.38
CA LEU A 125 -7.45 14.45 2.59
C LEU A 125 -7.77 13.27 1.66
N ILE A 126 -9.06 12.97 1.48
CA ILE A 126 -9.50 11.90 0.58
C ILE A 126 -9.15 12.23 -0.87
N SER A 127 -9.39 13.48 -1.30
CA SER A 127 -9.07 13.94 -2.65
C SER A 127 -7.57 13.94 -2.91
N GLU A 128 -6.76 14.34 -1.92
CA GLU A 128 -5.30 14.30 -2.01
C GLU A 128 -4.79 12.87 -2.21
N GLU A 129 -5.34 11.91 -1.46
CA GLU A 129 -5.03 10.49 -1.65
C GLU A 129 -5.40 10.02 -3.07
N ILE A 130 -6.61 10.34 -3.57
CA ILE A 130 -7.05 9.98 -4.92
C ILE A 130 -6.09 10.55 -5.98
N ASN A 131 -5.75 11.83 -5.88
CA ASN A 131 -4.81 12.48 -6.80
C ASN A 131 -3.41 11.83 -6.75
N GLN A 132 -2.98 11.40 -5.56
CA GLN A 132 -1.72 10.68 -5.41
C GLN A 132 -1.77 9.35 -6.19
N TRP A 133 -2.86 8.59 -6.12
CA TRP A 133 -3.03 7.35 -6.91
C TRP A 133 -3.02 7.60 -8.41
N GLU A 134 -3.73 8.63 -8.89
CA GLU A 134 -3.75 9.00 -10.30
C GLU A 134 -2.36 9.39 -10.80
N SER A 135 -1.58 10.10 -9.98
CA SER A 135 -0.21 10.48 -10.31
C SER A 135 0.74 9.27 -10.38
N ILE A 136 0.57 8.28 -9.49
CA ILE A 136 1.35 7.05 -9.48
C ILE A 136 1.03 6.24 -10.74
N GLN A 137 -0.26 6.05 -11.04
CA GLN A 137 -0.71 5.30 -12.22
C GLN A 137 -0.23 5.95 -13.52
N SER A 138 -0.28 7.28 -13.61
CA SER A 138 0.19 8.01 -14.79
C SER A 138 1.70 7.83 -15.03
N LYS A 139 2.50 7.81 -13.95
CA LYS A 139 3.95 7.56 -14.01
C LYS A 139 4.26 6.12 -14.41
N GLU A 140 3.51 5.15 -13.91
CA GLU A 140 3.65 3.73 -14.27
C GLU A 140 3.37 3.49 -15.76
N VAL A 141 2.30 4.10 -16.30
CA VAL A 141 1.96 4.01 -17.73
C VAL A 141 3.06 4.63 -18.61
N ALA A 142 3.56 5.82 -18.25
CA ALA A 142 4.66 6.46 -18.97
C ALA A 142 5.96 5.63 -18.94
N ALA A 143 6.33 5.07 -17.78
CA ALA A 143 7.51 4.22 -17.66
C ALA A 143 7.41 2.91 -18.47
N SER A 144 6.20 2.36 -18.62
CA SER A 144 5.96 1.18 -19.47
C SER A 144 6.00 1.48 -20.97
N ALA A 145 5.68 2.71 -21.38
CA ALA A 145 5.70 3.15 -22.77
C ALA A 145 7.12 3.50 -23.28
N ASP A 146 8.03 3.89 -22.39
CA ASP A 146 9.41 4.27 -22.72
C ASP A 146 10.41 3.10 -22.63
N ALA A 147 9.95 1.86 -22.38
CA ALA A 147 10.82 0.69 -22.39
C ALA A 147 11.31 0.41 -23.83
N PRO A 148 12.63 0.51 -24.13
CA PRO A 148 13.12 0.29 -25.48
C PRO A 148 12.86 -1.18 -25.85
N VAL A 149 12.05 -1.39 -26.89
CA VAL A 149 11.95 -2.67 -27.60
C VAL A 149 13.34 -2.97 -28.14
N LYS A 150 14.14 -3.76 -27.40
CA LYS A 150 15.37 -4.34 -27.91
C LYS A 150 14.99 -5.25 -29.07
N LYS A 151 15.14 -4.72 -30.29
CA LYS A 151 15.14 -5.51 -31.52
C LYS A 151 16.43 -6.33 -31.51
N GLU A 152 16.28 -7.64 -31.43
CA GLU A 152 17.33 -8.61 -31.80
C GLU A 152 17.61 -8.55 -33.31
#